data_AF-A0A368U765-F1
#
_entry.id   AF-A0A368U765-F1
#
_cell.length_a   1.000
_cell.length_b   1.000
_cell.length_c   1.000
_cell.angle_alpha   90.00
_cell.angle_beta   90.00
_cell.angle_gamma   90.00
#
_symmetry.space_group_name_H-M   'P 1'
#
loop_
_entity.id
_entity.type
_entity.pdbx_description
1 polymer ?
#
loop_
_entity_poly.entity_id
_entity_poly.type
_entity_poly.pdbx_seq_one_letter_code
_entity_poly.pdbx_strand_id
1 'polypeptide(L)'
;MARRGRPRYRLGICRWLGVIFIDKPIAMLTRIRDAVVGSRQRLQDSWRISPPLLLSAGFMVLILLGTVLLKLPPAVHVPISWGEALFTATSPVTVTGLIVSDTGATLSVWGEAVILILMQAGGLGLMTFAVLALLSLGGRVRGRRYLVATSPYNETHPQDVIRTAKVVVKLALVMEGIAIVPLALVWVPEHGWLKGLWWSLFHAVSAFNNAGFTLSPDSLMAYAGSPAINTVIPALYLIGGLGFIVIMGIIDFPRSRQLDINVKVVLSGTVVLSLLGTAMIYMLESDNPATLAALPGLSDQLWASWLQATTPRTAGFNSLDISALTQPTSLVLMMLMFVGGGRQRYRQRHQGDHPACPARRHLGLPAGSARAHAIFAAYQDDHPAQGACRNGDGRPRHLHGHPGSLHYRRRRPAVGGV
;
A
#
# COMPACT_ATOMS: atom_id res chain seq x y z
N MET A 1 -9.04 52.56 64.09
CA MET A 1 -8.07 53.57 63.61
C MET A 1 -6.65 53.06 63.86
N ALA A 2 -5.76 53.27 62.88
CA ALA A 2 -4.28 53.35 62.97
C ALA A 2 -3.51 52.23 63.69
N ARG A 3 -2.74 51.36 63.00
CA ARG A 3 -1.46 51.54 62.28
C ARG A 3 -0.22 51.22 63.14
N ARG A 4 0.73 50.53 62.47
CA ARG A 4 2.17 50.33 62.74
C ARG A 4 2.52 49.16 63.67
N GLY A 5 3.51 48.32 63.37
CA GLY A 5 4.48 48.30 62.26
C GLY A 5 5.55 47.24 62.53
N ARG A 6 5.88 46.42 61.52
CA ARG A 6 7.03 45.49 61.53
C ARG A 6 8.30 46.20 61.05
N PRO A 7 9.51 45.77 61.46
CA PRO A 7 10.71 46.01 60.68
C PRO A 7 10.92 44.93 59.61
N ARG A 8 11.36 45.41 58.44
CA ARG A 8 11.84 44.65 57.27
C ARG A 8 13.31 44.32 57.44
N TYR A 9 13.72 43.08 57.14
CA TYR A 9 15.02 42.81 56.54
C TYR A 9 14.96 41.56 55.65
N ARG A 10 15.76 41.60 54.56
CA ARG A 10 16.20 40.52 53.67
C ARG A 10 15.23 39.99 52.60
N LEU A 11 15.49 40.31 51.33
CA LEU A 11 16.03 39.40 50.30
C LEU A 11 16.00 40.10 48.92
N GLY A 12 17.04 40.87 48.59
CA GLY A 12 17.14 41.63 47.34
C GLY A 12 17.98 40.99 46.23
N ILE A 13 18.59 39.82 46.45
CA ILE A 13 19.66 39.31 45.57
C ILE A 13 19.29 38.00 44.85
N CYS A 14 18.38 37.18 45.37
CA CYS A 14 18.04 35.89 44.74
C CYS A 14 17.07 35.99 43.53
N ARG A 15 16.44 37.14 43.28
CA ARG A 15 15.43 37.27 42.20
C ARG A 15 16.04 37.68 40.85
N TRP A 16 17.28 38.17 40.84
CA TRP A 16 17.94 38.65 39.62
C TRP A 16 18.71 37.57 38.84
N LEU A 17 19.18 36.51 39.52
CA LEU A 17 19.96 35.45 38.87
C LEU A 17 19.08 34.45 38.06
N GLY A 18 17.81 34.27 38.43
CA GLY A 18 16.89 33.36 37.72
C GLY A 18 16.42 33.88 36.35
N VAL A 19 16.22 35.20 36.21
CA VAL A 19 15.65 35.82 35.00
C VAL A 19 16.66 35.88 33.84
N ILE A 20 17.97 35.89 34.13
CA ILE A 20 19.02 36.03 33.12
C ILE A 20 19.51 34.66 32.64
N PHE A 21 19.63 33.66 33.54
CA PHE A 21 20.23 32.35 33.21
C PHE A 21 19.23 31.23 32.90
N ILE A 22 17.93 31.39 33.20
CA ILE A 22 16.93 30.32 32.97
C ILE A 22 15.84 30.77 31.99
N ASP A 23 15.22 31.93 32.20
CA ASP A 23 14.07 32.36 31.37
C ASP A 23 14.46 32.82 29.95
N LYS A 24 15.59 33.52 29.79
CA LYS A 24 16.08 33.97 28.48
C LYS A 24 16.52 32.84 27.53
N PRO A 25 17.28 31.81 27.96
CA PRO A 25 17.62 30.70 27.08
C PRO A 25 16.41 29.82 26.75
N ILE A 26 15.43 29.66 27.65
CA ILE A 26 14.18 28.93 27.35
C ILE A 26 13.33 29.71 26.34
N ALA A 27 13.18 31.03 26.49
CA ALA A 27 12.47 31.88 25.52
C ALA A 27 13.19 31.96 24.15
N MET A 28 14.52 31.85 24.14
CA MET A 28 15.32 31.76 22.91
C MET A 28 15.19 30.39 22.25
N LEU A 29 15.17 29.30 23.03
CA LEU A 29 14.93 27.94 22.54
C LEU A 29 13.50 27.75 22.04
N THR A 30 12.49 28.37 22.65
CA THR A 30 11.13 28.38 22.10
C THR A 30 11.03 29.23 20.85
N ARG A 31 11.70 30.39 20.77
CA ARG A 31 11.77 31.18 19.53
C ARG A 31 12.55 30.48 18.42
N ILE A 32 13.60 29.72 18.72
CA ILE A 32 14.32 28.89 17.74
C ILE A 32 13.45 27.70 17.33
N ARG A 33 12.75 27.04 18.27
CA ARG A 33 11.78 25.99 17.96
C ARG A 33 10.65 26.52 17.07
N ASP A 34 10.11 27.69 17.37
CA ASP A 34 9.01 28.29 16.63
C ASP A 34 9.49 28.91 15.30
N ALA A 35 10.75 29.33 15.20
CA ALA A 35 11.39 29.73 13.93
C ALA A 35 11.75 28.53 13.04
N VAL A 36 12.16 27.39 13.63
CA VAL A 36 12.42 26.13 12.90
C VAL A 36 11.11 25.44 12.50
N VAL A 37 10.06 25.52 13.31
CA VAL A 37 8.72 25.00 12.99
C VAL A 37 7.99 25.93 12.00
N GLY A 38 8.11 27.25 12.14
CA GLY A 38 7.56 28.24 11.21
C GLY A 38 8.28 28.27 9.85
N SER A 39 9.59 27.99 9.80
CA SER A 39 10.31 27.80 8.53
C SER A 39 9.98 26.44 7.88
N ARG A 40 9.62 25.42 8.66
CA ARG A 40 9.10 24.15 8.13
C ARG A 40 7.76 24.32 7.41
N GLN A 41 6.88 25.16 7.95
CA GLN A 41 5.60 25.50 7.30
C GLN A 41 5.79 26.42 6.08
N ARG A 42 6.67 27.43 6.15
CA ARG A 42 6.95 28.30 4.99
C ARG A 42 7.70 27.62 3.85
N LEU A 43 8.52 26.60 4.14
CA LEU A 43 9.15 25.77 3.09
C LEU A 43 8.14 24.80 2.46
N GLN A 44 7.12 24.34 3.22
CA GLN A 44 6.03 23.52 2.68
C GLN A 44 5.13 24.27 1.69
N ASP A 45 5.06 25.61 1.78
CA ASP A 45 4.23 26.43 0.87
C ASP A 45 4.89 26.75 -0.48
N SER A 46 6.19 26.54 -0.64
CA SER A 46 6.93 26.98 -1.85
C SER A 46 7.20 25.88 -2.88
N TRP A 47 7.03 24.60 -2.53
CA TRP A 47 7.24 23.47 -3.42
C TRP A 47 5.93 22.72 -3.65
N ARG A 48 5.03 23.33 -4.44
CA ARG A 48 3.87 22.64 -5.03
C ARG A 48 4.33 21.69 -6.13
N ILE A 49 5.20 20.73 -5.82
CA ILE A 49 5.58 19.67 -6.75
C ILE A 49 4.42 18.68 -6.82
N SER A 50 3.97 18.38 -8.03
CA SER A 50 2.96 17.36 -8.24
C SER A 50 3.52 15.99 -7.77
N PRO A 51 2.77 15.19 -6.98
CA PRO A 51 3.25 13.88 -6.53
C PRO A 51 3.81 12.97 -7.64
N PRO A 52 3.26 12.96 -8.88
CA PRO A 52 3.85 12.22 -10.00
C PRO A 52 5.24 12.73 -10.42
N LEU A 53 5.47 14.05 -10.40
CA LEU A 53 6.77 14.63 -10.74
C LEU A 53 7.83 14.29 -9.67
N LEU A 54 7.45 14.35 -8.39
CA LEU A 54 8.34 13.96 -7.30
C LEU A 54 8.81 12.51 -7.44
N LEU A 55 7.89 11.60 -7.81
CA LEU A 55 8.22 10.21 -7.98
C LEU A 55 9.08 9.93 -9.21
N SER A 56 8.70 10.48 -10.37
CA SER A 56 9.48 10.31 -11.61
C SER A 56 10.90 10.85 -11.45
N ALA A 57 11.06 12.01 -10.80
CA ALA A 57 12.38 12.54 -10.44
C ALA A 57 13.12 11.59 -9.48
N GLY A 58 12.45 11.03 -8.47
CA GLY A 58 13.04 10.05 -7.56
C GLY A 58 13.56 8.79 -8.26
N PHE A 59 12.76 8.22 -9.17
CA PHE A 59 13.16 7.08 -9.99
C PHE A 59 14.35 7.43 -10.88
N MET A 60 14.32 8.58 -11.54
CA MET A 60 15.44 9.04 -12.37
C MET A 60 16.74 9.17 -11.56
N VAL A 61 16.68 9.76 -10.37
CA VAL A 61 17.85 9.87 -9.48
C VAL A 61 18.37 8.49 -9.05
N LEU A 62 17.47 7.56 -8.69
CA LEU A 62 17.83 6.17 -8.36
C LEU A 62 18.51 5.46 -9.53
N ILE A 63 18.00 5.62 -10.75
CA ILE A 63 18.57 5.02 -11.96
C ILE A 63 19.97 5.58 -12.23
N LEU A 64 20.12 6.91 -12.20
CA LEU A 64 21.42 7.56 -12.45
C LEU A 64 22.45 7.17 -11.38
N LEU A 65 22.04 7.14 -10.10
CA LEU A 65 22.91 6.70 -9.01
C LEU A 65 23.30 5.22 -9.18
N GLY A 66 22.34 4.35 -9.49
CA GLY A 66 22.58 2.94 -9.75
C GLY A 66 23.53 2.73 -10.93
N THR A 67 23.38 3.50 -12.00
CA THR A 67 24.27 3.48 -13.18
C THR A 67 25.71 3.77 -12.79
N VAL A 68 25.93 4.83 -12.01
CA VAL A 68 27.27 5.20 -11.53
C VAL A 68 27.84 4.12 -10.62
N LEU A 69 27.03 3.57 -9.69
CA LEU A 69 27.46 2.53 -8.76
C LEU A 69 27.85 1.22 -9.47
N LEU A 70 27.09 0.81 -10.50
CA LEU A 70 27.40 -0.37 -11.31
C LEU A 70 28.63 -0.17 -12.21
N LYS A 71 28.96 1.07 -12.55
CA LYS A 71 30.15 1.38 -13.35
C LYS A 71 31.46 1.36 -12.55
N LEU A 72 31.37 1.33 -11.21
CA LEU A 72 32.55 1.28 -10.36
C LEU A 72 33.31 -0.05 -10.55
N PRO A 73 34.66 -0.05 -10.55
CA PRO A 73 35.48 -1.25 -10.68
C PRO A 73 35.10 -2.44 -9.78
N PRO A 74 34.71 -2.26 -8.50
CA PRO A 74 34.31 -3.39 -7.66
C PRO A 74 33.01 -4.07 -8.09
N ALA A 75 32.18 -3.46 -8.94
CA ALA A 75 30.84 -3.98 -9.25
C ALA A 75 30.82 -5.06 -10.33
N VAL A 76 31.84 -5.14 -11.17
CA VAL A 76 31.83 -5.99 -12.37
C VAL A 76 33.09 -6.85 -12.47
N HIS A 77 32.91 -8.10 -12.91
CA HIS A 77 34.01 -8.96 -13.33
C HIS A 77 34.44 -8.67 -14.77
N VAL A 78 33.49 -8.28 -15.62
CA VAL A 78 33.70 -7.93 -17.02
C VAL A 78 33.32 -6.47 -17.25
N PRO A 79 34.15 -5.65 -17.92
CA PRO A 79 33.81 -4.25 -18.17
C PRO A 79 32.53 -4.11 -19.00
N ILE A 80 31.53 -3.41 -18.45
CA ILE A 80 30.29 -3.07 -19.15
C ILE A 80 30.33 -1.65 -19.71
N SER A 81 29.66 -1.40 -20.83
CA SER A 81 29.48 -0.07 -21.41
C SER A 81 28.57 0.82 -20.54
N TRP A 82 28.56 2.13 -20.78
CA TRP A 82 27.65 3.05 -20.07
C TRP A 82 26.17 2.78 -20.39
N GLY A 83 25.86 2.36 -21.63
CA GLY A 83 24.51 2.01 -22.03
C GLY A 83 24.00 0.75 -21.34
N GLU A 84 24.85 -0.28 -21.25
CA GLU A 84 24.53 -1.50 -20.50
C GLU A 84 24.36 -1.20 -19.00
N ALA A 85 25.25 -0.41 -18.39
CA ALA A 85 25.11 -0.01 -16.99
C ALA A 85 23.80 0.75 -16.72
N LEU A 86 23.41 1.65 -17.62
CA LEU A 86 22.15 2.41 -17.52
C LEU A 86 20.94 1.49 -17.64
N PHE A 87 20.94 0.56 -18.60
CA PHE A 87 19.85 -0.40 -18.77
C PHE A 87 19.73 -1.33 -17.57
N THR A 88 20.86 -1.89 -17.12
CA THR A 88 20.95 -2.80 -15.98
C THR A 88 20.60 -2.11 -14.66
N ALA A 89 20.81 -0.79 -14.52
CA ALA A 89 20.30 -0.01 -13.38
C ALA A 89 18.82 0.32 -13.50
N THR A 90 18.31 0.56 -14.72
CA THR A 90 16.91 0.91 -14.97
C THR A 90 15.99 -0.25 -14.65
N SER A 91 16.30 -1.44 -15.18
CA SER A 91 15.48 -2.64 -15.07
C SER A 91 15.09 -3.05 -13.63
N PRO A 92 15.97 -3.08 -12.62
CA PRO A 92 15.58 -3.38 -11.24
C PRO A 92 14.80 -2.23 -10.59
N VAL A 93 15.10 -0.97 -10.91
CA VAL A 93 14.34 0.18 -10.38
C VAL A 93 12.90 0.18 -10.92
N THR A 94 12.71 -0.16 -12.19
CA THR A 94 11.39 -0.33 -12.81
C THR A 94 10.78 -1.71 -12.59
N VAL A 95 11.51 -2.61 -11.92
CA VAL A 95 11.04 -3.95 -11.57
C VAL A 95 10.59 -4.73 -12.83
N THR A 96 11.42 -4.68 -13.88
CA THR A 96 11.10 -5.25 -15.20
C THR A 96 11.74 -6.61 -15.45
N GLY A 97 12.92 -6.86 -14.87
CA GLY A 97 13.58 -8.17 -14.94
C GLY A 97 14.32 -8.45 -16.25
N LEU A 98 14.50 -7.46 -17.11
CA LEU A 98 15.31 -7.59 -18.32
C LEU A 98 16.78 -7.35 -18.01
N ILE A 99 17.63 -8.20 -18.57
CA ILE A 99 19.09 -8.11 -18.45
C ILE A 99 19.72 -8.07 -19.83
N VAL A 100 20.80 -7.31 -19.99
CA VAL A 100 21.61 -7.29 -21.23
C VAL A 100 22.74 -8.32 -21.14
N SER A 101 23.24 -8.55 -19.93
CA SER A 101 24.29 -9.51 -19.61
C SER A 101 23.89 -10.33 -18.39
N ASP A 102 24.38 -11.57 -18.31
CA ASP A 102 24.07 -12.48 -17.21
C ASP A 102 24.50 -11.93 -15.85
N THR A 103 23.52 -11.65 -14.97
CA THR A 103 23.73 -10.98 -13.68
C THR A 103 24.82 -11.66 -12.85
N GLY A 104 24.71 -12.98 -12.62
CA GLY A 104 25.66 -13.71 -11.78
C GLY A 104 27.01 -14.03 -12.42
N ALA A 105 27.15 -13.86 -13.74
CA ALA A 105 28.41 -14.05 -14.44
C ALA A 105 29.19 -12.74 -14.63
N THR A 106 28.47 -11.62 -14.85
CA THR A 106 29.09 -10.32 -15.09
C THR A 106 29.27 -9.47 -13.85
N LEU A 107 28.35 -9.55 -12.87
CA LEU A 107 28.42 -8.75 -11.66
C LEU A 107 29.19 -9.48 -10.56
N SER A 108 29.92 -8.72 -9.77
CA SER A 108 30.45 -9.20 -8.50
C SER A 108 29.36 -9.20 -7.44
N VAL A 109 29.65 -9.77 -6.26
CA VAL A 109 28.77 -9.68 -5.08
C VAL A 109 28.42 -8.22 -4.73
N TRP A 110 29.32 -7.27 -4.99
CA TRP A 110 29.03 -5.84 -4.81
C TRP A 110 27.99 -5.35 -5.84
N GLY A 111 28.14 -5.73 -7.11
CA GLY A 111 27.17 -5.40 -8.16
C GLY A 111 25.80 -6.02 -7.89
N GLU A 112 25.77 -7.29 -7.50
CA GLU A 112 24.54 -7.99 -7.07
C GLU A 112 23.87 -7.28 -5.89
N ALA A 113 24.63 -6.80 -4.91
CA ALA A 113 24.11 -6.03 -3.78
C ALA A 113 23.49 -4.69 -4.22
N VAL A 114 24.11 -4.01 -5.20
CA VAL A 114 23.55 -2.79 -5.79
C VAL A 114 22.21 -3.09 -6.48
N ILE A 115 22.14 -4.13 -7.30
CA ILE A 115 20.88 -4.58 -7.94
C ILE A 115 19.83 -4.88 -6.87
N LEU A 116 20.20 -5.57 -5.80
CA LEU A 116 19.31 -5.91 -4.69
C LEU A 116 18.70 -4.67 -4.01
N ILE A 117 19.51 -3.64 -3.79
CA ILE A 117 19.04 -2.38 -3.21
C ILE A 117 18.14 -1.63 -4.19
N LEU A 118 18.50 -1.61 -5.48
CA LEU A 118 17.71 -0.95 -6.52
C LEU A 118 16.33 -1.60 -6.70
N MET A 119 16.25 -2.94 -6.70
CA MET A 119 14.97 -3.64 -6.80
C MET A 119 14.09 -3.45 -5.57
N GLN A 120 14.68 -3.43 -4.36
CA GLN A 120 13.93 -3.11 -3.14
C GLN A 120 13.40 -1.68 -3.16
N ALA A 121 14.22 -0.72 -3.55
CA ALA A 121 13.81 0.68 -3.65
C ALA A 121 12.73 0.89 -4.74
N GLY A 122 12.88 0.24 -5.89
CA GLY A 122 11.94 0.28 -7.01
C GLY A 122 10.57 -0.31 -6.66
N GLY A 123 10.56 -1.52 -6.09
CA GLY A 123 9.34 -2.22 -5.68
C GLY A 123 8.54 -1.42 -4.63
N LEU A 124 9.21 -0.92 -3.60
CA LEU A 124 8.59 -0.05 -2.59
C LEU A 124 8.10 1.27 -3.19
N GLY A 125 8.84 1.83 -4.14
CA GLY A 125 8.49 3.06 -4.86
C GLY A 125 7.19 2.92 -5.66
N LEU A 126 7.05 1.83 -6.42
CA LEU A 126 5.83 1.51 -7.18
C LEU A 126 4.62 1.30 -6.25
N MET A 127 4.79 0.58 -5.15
CA MET A 127 3.70 0.38 -4.17
C MET A 127 3.27 1.71 -3.53
N THR A 128 4.22 2.58 -3.21
CA THR A 128 3.94 3.91 -2.64
C THR A 128 3.24 4.82 -3.66
N PHE A 129 3.64 4.75 -4.93
CA PHE A 129 2.97 5.48 -6.00
C PHE A 129 1.51 5.09 -6.15
N ALA A 130 1.22 3.79 -6.15
CA ALA A 130 -0.15 3.32 -6.33
C ALA A 130 -1.09 3.85 -5.24
N VAL A 131 -0.59 3.95 -4.00
CA VAL A 131 -1.30 4.59 -2.88
C VAL A 131 -1.46 6.10 -3.12
N LEU A 132 -0.38 6.81 -3.47
CA LEU A 132 -0.43 8.26 -3.72
C LEU A 132 -1.36 8.64 -4.89
N ALA A 133 -1.34 7.86 -5.97
CA ALA A 133 -2.23 8.02 -7.11
C ALA A 133 -3.70 7.85 -6.69
N LEU A 134 -4.01 6.81 -5.92
CA LEU A 134 -5.36 6.59 -5.38
C LEU A 134 -5.83 7.74 -4.49
N LEU A 135 -4.95 8.24 -3.62
CA LEU A 135 -5.21 9.39 -2.75
C LEU A 135 -5.47 10.66 -3.57
N SER A 136 -4.68 10.90 -4.61
CA SER A 136 -4.81 12.07 -5.51
C SER A 136 -6.10 12.07 -6.34
N LEU A 137 -6.63 10.87 -6.66
CA LEU A 137 -7.91 10.68 -7.35
C LEU A 137 -9.12 10.82 -6.42
N GLY A 138 -8.92 11.28 -5.18
CA GLY A 138 -9.99 11.50 -4.19
C GLY A 138 -10.39 10.24 -3.40
N GLY A 139 -9.57 9.18 -3.45
CA GLY A 139 -9.76 7.99 -2.63
C GLY A 139 -9.52 8.31 -1.16
N ARG A 140 -10.59 8.50 -0.38
CA ARG A 140 -10.48 8.68 1.07
C ARG A 140 -9.94 7.39 1.72
N VAL A 141 -8.65 7.34 2.07
CA VAL A 141 -8.13 6.29 2.96
C VAL A 141 -8.51 6.66 4.39
N ARG A 142 -9.78 6.44 4.74
CA ARG A 142 -10.28 6.58 6.11
C ARG A 142 -9.90 5.34 6.92
N GLY A 143 -8.63 5.25 7.30
CA GLY A 143 -8.18 4.40 8.41
C GLY A 143 -8.61 5.03 9.73
N ARG A 144 -9.89 4.92 10.08
CA ARG A 144 -10.46 5.48 11.32
C ARG A 144 -9.83 4.78 12.54
N ARG A 145 -8.85 5.43 13.17
CA ARG A 145 -9.02 5.71 14.60
C ARG A 145 -9.92 6.93 14.67
N TYR A 146 -11.11 6.68 15.19
CA TYR A 146 -12.00 7.69 15.73
C TYR A 146 -11.18 8.58 16.68
N LEU A 147 -11.12 9.88 16.42
CA LEU A 147 -11.27 10.94 17.42
C LEU A 147 -11.06 12.32 16.76
N VAL A 148 -11.95 13.22 17.17
CA VAL A 148 -12.04 14.65 16.90
C VAL A 148 -12.71 15.06 15.59
N ALA A 149 -13.89 15.64 15.82
CA ALA A 149 -14.75 16.38 14.93
C ALA A 149 -14.02 17.36 14.00
N THR A 150 -14.70 17.66 12.89
CA THR A 150 -14.52 18.86 12.06
C THR A 150 -13.13 19.09 11.46
N SER A 151 -12.86 18.42 10.34
CA SER A 151 -12.12 19.08 9.26
C SER A 151 -12.62 18.58 7.89
N PRO A 152 -13.20 19.45 7.04
CA PRO A 152 -13.64 19.10 5.69
C PRO A 152 -12.49 18.93 4.68
N TYR A 153 -11.23 19.03 5.13
CA TYR A 153 -10.11 19.08 4.22
C TYR A 153 -9.76 17.68 3.72
N ASN A 154 -9.94 17.53 2.42
CA ASN A 154 -9.56 16.40 1.57
C ASN A 154 -8.02 16.28 1.44
N GLU A 155 -7.28 16.71 2.46
CA GLU A 155 -5.83 16.79 2.43
C GLU A 155 -5.25 15.52 3.03
N THR A 156 -4.62 14.75 2.16
CA THR A 156 -3.82 13.60 2.54
C THR A 156 -2.63 14.12 3.32
N HIS A 157 -2.65 13.99 4.65
CA HIS A 157 -1.52 14.44 5.44
C HIS A 157 -0.28 13.62 5.09
N PRO A 158 0.89 14.25 4.87
CA PRO A 158 2.15 13.55 4.60
C PRO A 158 2.49 12.46 5.63
N GLN A 159 2.00 12.62 6.86
CA GLN A 159 2.18 11.67 7.95
C GLN A 159 1.47 10.32 7.70
N ASP A 160 0.33 10.30 7.02
CA ASP A 160 -0.42 9.08 6.70
C ASP A 160 0.26 8.27 5.59
N VAL A 161 0.90 8.96 4.64
CA VAL A 161 1.72 8.35 3.58
C VAL A 161 2.95 7.67 4.19
N ILE A 162 3.67 8.37 5.06
CA ILE A 162 4.86 7.83 5.74
C ILE A 162 4.49 6.63 6.63
N ARG A 163 3.36 6.71 7.35
CA ARG A 163 2.88 5.61 8.18
C ARG A 163 2.53 4.39 7.35
N THR A 164 1.86 4.58 6.22
CA THR A 164 1.54 3.53 5.27
C THR A 164 2.81 2.88 4.72
N ALA A 165 3.76 3.68 4.23
CA ALA A 165 5.03 3.20 3.72
C ALA A 165 5.81 2.37 4.75
N LYS A 166 5.86 2.79 6.02
CA LYS A 166 6.51 2.01 7.09
C LYS A 166 5.88 0.63 7.28
N VAL A 167 4.57 0.50 7.13
CA VAL A 167 3.92 -0.80 7.25
C VAL A 167 4.20 -1.68 6.03
N VAL A 168 4.19 -1.11 4.82
CA VAL A 168 4.57 -1.82 3.58
C VAL A 168 5.99 -2.39 3.72
N VAL A 169 6.96 -1.54 4.09
CA VAL A 169 8.36 -1.95 4.26
C VAL A 169 8.50 -3.03 5.32
N LYS A 170 7.84 -2.88 6.47
CA LYS A 170 7.88 -3.89 7.53
C LYS A 170 7.29 -5.21 7.07
N LEU A 171 6.19 -5.19 6.34
CA LEU A 171 5.56 -6.38 5.79
C LEU A 171 6.47 -7.08 4.77
N ALA A 172 7.07 -6.32 3.84
CA ALA A 172 8.01 -6.82 2.85
C ALA A 172 9.17 -7.57 3.52
N LEU A 173 9.86 -6.89 4.44
CA LEU A 173 11.01 -7.48 5.16
C LEU A 173 10.64 -8.73 5.97
N VAL A 174 9.43 -8.79 6.54
CA VAL A 174 8.96 -9.98 7.25
C VAL A 174 8.70 -11.14 6.28
N MET A 175 8.02 -10.88 5.16
CA MET A 175 7.72 -11.91 4.17
C MET A 175 9.00 -12.44 3.48
N GLU A 176 9.89 -11.54 3.08
CA GLU A 176 11.22 -11.87 2.55
C GLU A 176 12.02 -12.70 3.59
N GLY A 177 12.07 -12.25 4.84
CA GLY A 177 12.78 -12.95 5.91
C GLY A 177 12.26 -14.36 6.18
N ILE A 178 10.94 -14.56 6.17
CA ILE A 178 10.32 -15.89 6.31
C ILE A 178 10.66 -16.78 5.13
N ALA A 179 10.67 -16.24 3.91
CA ALA A 179 10.93 -17.01 2.70
C ALA A 179 12.39 -17.45 2.53
N ILE A 180 13.35 -16.76 3.15
CA ILE A 180 14.76 -17.16 3.14
C ILE A 180 14.93 -18.57 3.71
N VAL A 181 14.18 -18.95 4.75
CA VAL A 181 14.33 -20.26 5.41
C VAL A 181 14.08 -21.43 4.44
N PRO A 182 12.90 -21.58 3.80
CA PRO A 182 12.68 -22.68 2.87
C PRO A 182 13.53 -22.61 1.60
N LEU A 183 13.93 -21.41 1.14
CA LEU A 183 14.84 -21.28 0.00
C LEU A 183 16.27 -21.72 0.36
N ALA A 184 16.73 -21.38 1.58
CA ALA A 184 18.03 -21.77 2.07
C ALA A 184 18.15 -23.28 2.24
N LEU A 185 17.06 -23.99 2.58
CA LEU A 185 17.06 -25.45 2.64
C LEU A 185 17.39 -26.10 1.28
N VAL A 186 17.16 -25.41 0.17
CA VAL A 186 17.51 -25.88 -1.18
C VAL A 186 18.92 -25.43 -1.58
N TRP A 187 19.23 -24.14 -1.44
CA TRP A 187 20.48 -23.60 -1.98
C TRP A 187 21.69 -23.68 -1.04
N VAL A 188 21.52 -23.82 0.27
CA VAL A 188 22.64 -24.01 1.21
C VAL A 188 23.35 -25.35 0.98
N PRO A 189 22.65 -26.49 0.80
CA PRO A 189 23.30 -27.75 0.45
C PRO A 189 24.08 -27.70 -0.88
N GLU A 190 23.57 -26.97 -1.88
CA GLU A 190 24.15 -26.94 -3.23
C GLU A 190 25.34 -25.97 -3.36
N HIS A 191 25.29 -24.83 -2.68
CA HIS A 191 26.26 -23.75 -2.86
C HIS A 191 27.07 -23.43 -1.59
N GLY A 192 26.80 -24.12 -0.49
CA GLY A 192 27.37 -23.84 0.83
C GLY A 192 26.63 -22.71 1.56
N TRP A 193 26.98 -22.52 2.84
CA TRP A 193 26.25 -21.61 3.74
C TRP A 193 26.19 -20.17 3.25
N LEU A 194 27.33 -19.54 2.97
CA LEU A 194 27.37 -18.12 2.66
C LEU A 194 26.70 -17.82 1.31
N LYS A 195 27.05 -18.58 0.27
CA LYS A 195 26.50 -18.38 -1.08
C LYS A 195 25.04 -18.81 -1.16
N GLY A 196 24.64 -19.91 -0.53
CA GLY A 196 23.26 -20.36 -0.49
C GLY A 196 22.33 -19.40 0.26
N LEU A 197 22.78 -18.80 1.37
CA LEU A 197 22.04 -17.74 2.07
C LEU A 197 21.91 -16.47 1.21
N TRP A 198 22.98 -16.08 0.50
CA TRP A 198 22.94 -14.96 -0.42
C TRP A 198 21.96 -15.18 -1.57
N TRP A 199 21.96 -16.38 -2.17
CA TRP A 199 21.00 -16.78 -3.20
C TRP A 199 19.56 -16.72 -2.67
N SER A 200 19.34 -17.21 -1.45
CA SER A 200 18.02 -17.20 -0.81
C SER A 200 17.50 -15.78 -0.58
N LEU A 201 18.36 -14.88 -0.07
CA LEU A 201 18.03 -13.47 0.13
C LEU A 201 17.75 -12.76 -1.19
N PHE A 202 18.63 -12.92 -2.18
CA PHE A 202 18.50 -12.25 -3.48
C PHE A 202 17.20 -12.64 -4.19
N HIS A 203 16.91 -13.94 -4.28
CA HIS A 203 15.69 -14.39 -4.94
C HIS A 203 14.43 -14.10 -4.13
N ALA A 204 14.49 -14.07 -2.78
CA ALA A 204 13.34 -13.65 -1.96
C ALA A 204 12.97 -12.18 -2.21
N VAL A 205 13.97 -11.29 -2.22
CA VAL A 205 13.76 -9.85 -2.50
C VAL A 205 13.31 -9.64 -3.95
N SER A 206 13.93 -10.33 -4.91
CA SER A 206 13.54 -10.27 -6.32
C SER A 206 12.10 -10.74 -6.52
N ALA A 207 11.72 -11.86 -5.90
CA ALA A 207 10.38 -12.41 -6.02
C ALA A 207 9.33 -11.52 -5.34
N PHE A 208 9.54 -11.07 -4.11
CA PHE A 208 8.55 -10.26 -3.40
C PHE A 208 8.26 -8.94 -4.13
N ASN A 209 9.29 -8.33 -4.74
CA ASN A 209 9.11 -7.11 -5.52
C ASN A 209 8.62 -7.36 -6.94
N ASN A 210 8.53 -8.60 -7.42
CA ASN A 210 8.26 -8.98 -8.81
C ASN A 210 9.37 -8.54 -9.79
N ALA A 211 10.62 -8.48 -9.35
CA ALA A 211 11.73 -7.95 -10.15
C ALA A 211 12.24 -8.92 -11.22
N GLY A 212 12.11 -10.24 -11.04
CA GLY A 212 12.52 -11.25 -12.03
C GLY A 212 14.02 -11.46 -12.21
N PHE A 213 14.84 -10.75 -11.42
CA PHE A 213 16.29 -10.96 -11.41
C PHE A 213 16.65 -12.28 -10.73
N THR A 214 17.60 -12.99 -11.32
CA THR A 214 18.16 -14.24 -10.81
C THR A 214 19.68 -14.20 -10.87
N LEU A 215 20.32 -15.02 -10.03
CA LEU A 215 21.78 -15.16 -10.02
C LEU A 215 22.27 -16.26 -10.98
N SER A 216 21.37 -17.12 -11.45
CA SER A 216 21.67 -18.12 -12.48
C SER A 216 21.37 -17.56 -13.87
N PRO A 217 22.22 -17.82 -14.89
CA PRO A 217 21.91 -17.47 -16.29
C PRO A 217 20.57 -18.08 -16.76
N ASP A 218 20.29 -19.29 -16.31
CA ASP A 218 19.10 -20.07 -16.69
C ASP A 218 17.87 -19.74 -15.82
N SER A 219 17.88 -18.60 -15.11
CA SER A 219 16.83 -18.22 -14.16
C SER A 219 16.53 -19.32 -13.13
N LEU A 220 15.35 -19.93 -13.19
CA LEU A 220 14.91 -21.00 -12.29
C LEU A 220 14.65 -22.31 -13.05
N MET A 221 15.10 -22.44 -14.31
CA MET A 221 14.87 -23.63 -15.13
C MET A 221 15.48 -24.89 -14.50
N ALA A 222 16.66 -24.77 -13.90
CA ALA A 222 17.30 -25.85 -13.14
C ALA A 222 16.45 -26.36 -11.95
N TYR A 223 15.50 -25.55 -11.48
CA TYR A 223 14.65 -25.82 -10.32
C TYR A 223 13.17 -26.05 -10.70
N ALA A 224 12.88 -26.32 -11.98
CA ALA A 224 11.52 -26.50 -12.50
C ALA A 224 10.70 -27.54 -11.71
N GLY A 225 11.33 -28.63 -11.24
CA GLY A 225 10.68 -29.66 -10.43
C GLY A 225 10.71 -29.44 -8.91
N SER A 226 11.43 -28.44 -8.40
CA SER A 226 11.64 -28.26 -6.95
C SER A 226 10.37 -27.75 -6.25
N PRO A 227 9.71 -28.51 -5.37
CA PRO A 227 8.45 -28.08 -4.75
C PRO A 227 8.63 -26.86 -3.86
N ALA A 228 9.77 -26.74 -3.19
CA ALA A 228 10.06 -25.61 -2.30
C ALA A 228 10.14 -24.29 -3.08
N ILE A 229 10.89 -24.27 -4.19
CA ILE A 229 11.05 -23.06 -5.02
C ILE A 229 9.72 -22.72 -5.71
N ASN A 230 9.05 -23.71 -6.30
CA ASN A 230 7.76 -23.52 -6.99
C ASN A 230 6.59 -23.19 -6.07
N THR A 231 6.75 -23.33 -4.76
CA THR A 231 5.77 -22.85 -3.77
C THR A 231 6.14 -21.46 -3.27
N VAL A 232 7.39 -21.25 -2.85
CA VAL A 232 7.80 -20.03 -2.15
C VAL A 232 7.93 -18.84 -3.10
N ILE A 233 8.59 -19.01 -4.26
CA ILE A 233 8.80 -17.91 -5.21
C ILE A 233 7.45 -17.41 -5.76
N PRO A 234 6.54 -18.29 -6.24
CA PRO A 234 5.19 -17.85 -6.63
C PRO A 234 4.39 -17.24 -5.50
N ALA A 235 4.45 -17.78 -4.28
CA ALA A 235 3.77 -17.15 -3.15
C ALA A 235 4.27 -15.72 -2.91
N LEU A 236 5.58 -15.47 -2.99
CA LEU A 236 6.15 -14.15 -2.79
C LEU A 236 5.68 -13.13 -3.82
N TYR A 237 5.84 -13.40 -5.13
CA TYR A 237 5.43 -12.42 -6.15
C TYR A 237 3.92 -12.30 -6.30
N LEU A 238 3.15 -13.35 -5.97
CA LEU A 238 1.70 -13.24 -5.94
C LEU A 238 1.29 -12.33 -4.78
N ILE A 239 1.82 -12.55 -3.56
CA ILE A 239 1.50 -11.70 -2.40
C ILE A 239 2.00 -10.26 -2.62
N GLY A 240 3.22 -10.08 -3.13
CA GLY A 240 3.78 -8.78 -3.48
C GLY A 240 2.94 -8.05 -4.55
N GLY A 241 2.52 -8.79 -5.59
CA GLY A 241 1.72 -8.28 -6.69
C GLY A 241 0.25 -7.99 -6.39
N LEU A 242 -0.33 -8.52 -5.29
CA LEU A 242 -1.72 -8.20 -4.88
C LEU A 242 -1.90 -6.72 -4.51
N GLY A 243 -0.81 -6.05 -4.14
CA GLY A 243 -0.81 -4.66 -3.73
C GLY A 243 -1.26 -4.45 -2.29
N PHE A 244 -0.76 -3.37 -1.69
CA PHE A 244 -0.89 -3.10 -0.25
C PHE A 244 -2.33 -3.05 0.27
N ILE A 245 -3.27 -2.51 -0.52
CA ILE A 245 -4.68 -2.37 -0.13
C ILE A 245 -5.33 -3.74 0.10
N VAL A 246 -4.99 -4.72 -0.74
CA VAL A 246 -5.52 -6.08 -0.63
C VAL A 246 -4.94 -6.77 0.60
N ILE A 247 -3.64 -6.62 0.83
CA ILE A 247 -2.98 -7.22 1.99
C ILE A 247 -3.55 -6.65 3.30
N MET A 248 -3.78 -5.34 3.38
CA MET A 248 -4.43 -4.75 4.55
C MET A 248 -5.85 -5.24 4.75
N GLY A 249 -6.63 -5.39 3.68
CA GLY A 249 -7.97 -5.98 3.75
C GLY A 249 -7.98 -7.41 4.29
N ILE A 250 -6.95 -8.20 3.99
CA ILE A 250 -6.77 -9.57 4.50
C ILE A 250 -6.37 -9.55 5.98
N ILE A 251 -5.43 -8.67 6.37
CA ILE A 251 -4.97 -8.56 7.77
C ILE A 251 -6.12 -8.12 8.69
N ASP A 252 -7.04 -7.26 8.21
CA ASP A 252 -8.19 -6.81 9.00
C ASP A 252 -9.37 -7.81 9.01
N PHE A 253 -9.35 -8.83 8.15
CA PHE A 253 -10.44 -9.81 8.00
C PHE A 253 -10.82 -10.55 9.30
N PRO A 254 -9.89 -11.04 10.14
CA PRO A 254 -10.25 -11.74 11.38
C PRO A 254 -11.10 -10.89 12.33
N ARG A 255 -10.97 -9.55 12.24
CA ARG A 255 -11.73 -8.59 13.04
C ARG A 255 -13.02 -8.16 12.36
N SER A 256 -12.98 -7.86 11.06
CA SER A 256 -14.14 -7.35 10.32
C SER A 256 -15.13 -8.44 9.93
N ARG A 257 -14.66 -9.69 9.78
CA ARG A 257 -15.38 -10.84 9.19
C ARG A 257 -15.99 -10.55 7.81
N GLN A 258 -15.59 -9.47 7.15
CA GLN A 258 -16.09 -9.04 5.85
C GLN A 258 -14.93 -8.58 4.98
N LEU A 259 -14.75 -9.21 3.82
CA LEU A 259 -13.83 -8.76 2.78
C LEU A 259 -14.53 -7.77 1.85
N ASP A 260 -13.83 -6.69 1.49
CA ASP A 260 -14.25 -5.77 0.43
C ASP A 260 -14.43 -6.54 -0.89
N ILE A 261 -15.39 -6.12 -1.71
CA ILE A 261 -15.61 -6.69 -3.04
C ILE A 261 -14.34 -6.59 -3.90
N ASN A 262 -13.58 -5.51 -3.78
CA ASN A 262 -12.35 -5.32 -4.54
C ASN A 262 -11.31 -6.38 -4.14
N VAL A 263 -11.19 -6.67 -2.83
CA VAL A 263 -10.31 -7.73 -2.31
C VAL A 263 -10.76 -9.10 -2.80
N LYS A 264 -12.06 -9.39 -2.77
CA LYS A 264 -12.61 -10.66 -3.27
C LYS A 264 -12.33 -10.86 -4.75
N VAL A 265 -12.57 -9.84 -5.58
CA VAL A 265 -12.38 -9.90 -7.04
C VAL A 265 -10.90 -10.08 -7.38
N VAL A 266 -10.00 -9.35 -6.71
CA VAL A 266 -8.56 -9.48 -6.95
C VAL A 266 -8.07 -10.87 -6.53
N LEU A 267 -8.47 -11.37 -5.37
CA LEU A 267 -8.10 -12.71 -4.90
C LEU A 267 -8.68 -13.82 -5.79
N SER A 268 -9.97 -13.77 -6.10
CA SER A 268 -10.60 -14.79 -6.94
C SER A 268 -10.06 -14.75 -8.37
N GLY A 269 -9.85 -13.57 -8.94
CA GLY A 269 -9.24 -13.41 -10.26
C GLY A 269 -7.81 -13.93 -10.32
N THR A 270 -7.00 -13.64 -9.28
CA THR A 270 -5.63 -14.15 -9.14
C THR A 270 -5.60 -15.68 -9.12
N VAL A 271 -6.48 -16.32 -8.34
CA VAL A 271 -6.54 -17.80 -8.28
C VAL A 271 -7.04 -18.39 -9.59
N VAL A 272 -8.15 -17.88 -10.14
CA VAL A 272 -8.74 -18.39 -11.37
C VAL A 272 -7.78 -18.27 -12.55
N LEU A 273 -7.14 -17.12 -12.75
CA LEU A 273 -6.16 -16.94 -13.81
C LEU A 273 -4.92 -17.82 -13.62
N SER A 274 -4.52 -18.12 -12.37
CA SER A 274 -3.34 -18.97 -12.12
C SER A 274 -3.64 -20.39 -12.56
N LEU A 275 -4.79 -20.91 -12.11
CA LEU A 275 -5.21 -22.27 -12.41
C LEU A 275 -5.53 -22.45 -13.90
N LEU A 276 -6.25 -21.48 -14.49
CA LEU A 276 -6.56 -21.51 -15.92
C LEU A 276 -5.30 -21.42 -16.77
N GLY A 277 -4.38 -20.50 -16.45
CA GLY A 277 -3.10 -20.39 -17.14
C GLY A 277 -2.27 -21.68 -17.02
N THR A 278 -2.25 -22.29 -15.84
CA THR A 278 -1.52 -23.55 -15.60
C THR A 278 -2.09 -24.68 -16.46
N ALA A 279 -3.42 -24.81 -16.49
CA ALA A 279 -4.10 -25.81 -17.30
C ALA A 279 -3.84 -25.59 -18.80
N MET A 280 -3.90 -24.35 -19.27
CA MET A 280 -3.64 -24.03 -20.68
C MET A 280 -2.18 -24.31 -21.07
N ILE A 281 -1.20 -23.90 -20.28
CA ILE A 281 0.22 -24.16 -20.57
C ILE A 281 0.51 -25.65 -20.56
N TYR A 282 -0.01 -26.38 -19.56
CA TYR A 282 0.14 -27.83 -19.50
C TYR A 282 -0.44 -28.51 -20.75
N MET A 283 -1.66 -28.15 -21.16
CA MET A 283 -2.32 -28.75 -22.35
C MET A 283 -1.61 -28.43 -23.67
N LEU A 284 -0.92 -27.28 -23.76
CA LEU A 284 -0.26 -26.84 -25.00
C LEU A 284 1.18 -27.34 -25.11
N GLU A 285 1.87 -27.51 -23.98
CA GLU A 285 3.29 -27.89 -23.95
C GLU A 285 3.51 -29.36 -23.55
N SER A 286 2.49 -30.12 -23.14
CA SER A 286 2.65 -31.53 -22.73
C SER A 286 3.31 -32.41 -23.78
N ASP A 287 3.11 -32.08 -25.06
CA ASP A 287 3.65 -32.82 -26.19
C ASP A 287 4.95 -32.21 -26.74
N ASN A 288 5.43 -31.08 -26.20
CA ASN A 288 6.62 -30.39 -26.69
C ASN A 288 7.90 -30.97 -26.07
N PRO A 289 8.74 -31.70 -26.85
CA PRO A 289 9.98 -32.31 -26.35
C PRO A 289 11.07 -31.28 -26.03
N ALA A 290 10.95 -30.03 -26.47
CA ALA A 290 11.93 -28.99 -26.18
C ALA A 290 11.74 -28.34 -24.80
N THR A 291 10.58 -28.54 -24.16
CA THR A 291 10.20 -27.84 -22.92
C THR A 291 9.64 -28.82 -21.88
N LEU A 292 8.32 -28.98 -21.81
CA LEU A 292 7.63 -29.70 -20.74
C LEU A 292 7.81 -31.22 -20.86
N ALA A 293 7.74 -31.77 -22.08
CA ALA A 293 7.81 -33.21 -22.29
C ALA A 293 9.20 -33.80 -22.00
N ALA A 294 10.25 -32.95 -21.98
CA ALA A 294 11.60 -33.35 -21.56
C ALA A 294 11.73 -33.59 -20.06
N LEU A 295 10.78 -33.11 -19.24
CA LEU A 295 10.85 -33.26 -17.79
C LEU A 295 10.51 -34.71 -17.39
N PRO A 296 11.24 -35.29 -16.41
CA PRO A 296 11.22 -36.73 -16.14
C PRO A 296 9.92 -37.23 -15.51
N GLY A 297 9.13 -36.36 -14.86
CA GLY A 297 7.93 -36.76 -14.12
C GLY A 297 6.76 -35.79 -14.28
N LEU A 298 5.54 -36.32 -14.13
CA LEU A 298 4.30 -35.55 -14.18
C LEU A 298 4.24 -34.48 -13.07
N SER A 299 4.85 -34.73 -11.91
CA SER A 299 5.00 -33.72 -10.85
C SER A 299 5.77 -32.50 -11.33
N ASP A 300 6.87 -32.72 -12.05
CA ASP A 300 7.79 -31.66 -12.46
C ASP A 300 7.17 -30.85 -13.60
N GLN A 301 6.44 -31.52 -14.49
CA GLN A 301 5.64 -30.88 -15.52
C GLN A 301 4.55 -29.96 -14.94
N LEU A 302 3.88 -30.40 -13.87
CA LEU A 302 2.87 -29.57 -13.19
C LEU A 302 3.51 -28.37 -12.49
N TRP A 303 4.65 -28.55 -11.82
CA TRP A 303 5.36 -27.46 -11.16
C TRP A 303 5.90 -26.43 -12.17
N ALA A 304 6.51 -26.91 -13.26
CA ALA A 304 7.00 -26.05 -14.34
C ALA A 304 5.87 -25.25 -14.98
N SER A 305 4.72 -25.91 -15.27
CA SER A 305 3.52 -25.26 -15.80
C SER A 305 2.95 -24.23 -14.84
N TRP A 306 2.92 -24.53 -13.53
CA TRP A 306 2.42 -23.64 -12.49
C TRP A 306 3.26 -22.35 -12.40
N LEU A 307 4.59 -22.48 -12.34
CA LEU A 307 5.47 -21.33 -12.30
C LEU A 307 5.34 -20.52 -13.59
N GLN A 308 5.37 -21.18 -14.76
CA GLN A 308 5.28 -20.50 -16.05
C GLN A 308 3.93 -19.82 -16.29
N ALA A 309 2.85 -20.31 -15.67
CA ALA A 309 1.52 -19.68 -15.75
C ALA A 309 1.35 -18.49 -14.80
N THR A 310 2.10 -18.46 -13.71
CA THR A 310 1.94 -17.43 -12.67
C THR A 310 3.00 -16.33 -12.77
N THR A 311 4.19 -16.65 -13.31
CA THR A 311 5.25 -15.69 -13.64
C THR A 311 4.84 -14.53 -14.56
N PRO A 312 3.91 -14.68 -15.54
CA PRO A 312 3.53 -13.62 -16.45
C PRO A 312 2.75 -12.50 -15.75
N ARG A 313 2.55 -12.55 -14.43
CA ARG A 313 2.06 -11.42 -13.64
C ARG A 313 3.19 -10.53 -13.17
N THR A 314 3.95 -10.07 -14.16
CA THR A 314 5.10 -9.17 -14.01
C THR A 314 6.22 -9.71 -13.13
N ALA A 315 6.32 -11.03 -12.88
CA ALA A 315 7.36 -11.58 -12.00
C ALA A 315 8.66 -11.91 -12.73
N GLY A 316 8.61 -12.33 -14.00
CA GLY A 316 9.78 -12.43 -14.88
C GLY A 316 10.72 -13.62 -14.68
N PHE A 317 10.35 -14.61 -13.84
CA PHE A 317 11.12 -15.86 -13.70
C PHE A 317 10.79 -16.87 -14.79
N ASN A 318 11.79 -17.64 -15.24
CA ASN A 318 11.62 -18.73 -16.20
C ASN A 318 11.81 -20.08 -15.52
N SER A 319 10.84 -20.99 -15.69
CA SER A 319 10.96 -22.43 -15.38
C SER A 319 11.16 -23.27 -16.65
N LEU A 320 10.80 -22.73 -17.82
CA LEU A 320 10.98 -23.33 -19.14
C LEU A 320 11.70 -22.34 -20.05
N ASP A 321 12.36 -22.85 -21.08
CA ASP A 321 12.96 -22.00 -22.11
C ASP A 321 11.85 -21.33 -22.94
N ILE A 322 11.74 -20.01 -22.78
CA ILE A 322 10.74 -19.18 -23.46
C ILE A 322 10.93 -19.20 -24.98
N SER A 323 12.16 -19.38 -25.46
CA SER A 323 12.47 -19.41 -26.89
C SER A 323 12.00 -20.69 -27.59
N ALA A 324 11.80 -21.76 -26.82
CA ALA A 324 11.40 -23.08 -27.29
C ALA A 324 9.89 -23.37 -27.12
N LEU A 325 9.11 -22.40 -26.61
CA LEU A 325 7.67 -22.53 -26.45
C LEU A 325 6.94 -22.56 -27.79
N THR A 326 5.82 -23.27 -27.84
CA THR A 326 4.95 -23.23 -29.01
C THR A 326 4.32 -21.84 -29.18
N GLN A 327 3.97 -21.50 -30.43
CA GLN A 327 3.33 -20.20 -30.74
C GLN A 327 2.02 -19.97 -29.96
N PRO A 328 1.12 -20.97 -29.80
CA PRO A 328 -0.07 -20.81 -28.97
C PRO A 328 0.24 -20.50 -27.51
N THR A 329 1.22 -21.18 -26.91
CA THR A 329 1.64 -20.91 -25.52
C THR A 329 2.19 -19.50 -25.36
N SER A 330 3.00 -19.05 -26.31
CA SER A 330 3.51 -17.67 -26.33
C SER A 330 2.40 -16.63 -26.36
N LEU A 331 1.33 -16.85 -27.13
CA LEU A 331 0.15 -15.98 -27.15
C LEU A 331 -0.59 -15.97 -25.80
N VAL A 332 -0.72 -17.12 -25.15
CA VAL A 332 -1.30 -17.22 -23.80
C VAL A 332 -0.47 -16.43 -22.79
N LEU A 333 0.86 -16.57 -22.82
CA LEU A 333 1.77 -15.81 -21.97
C LEU A 333 1.63 -14.29 -22.20
N MET A 334 1.59 -13.84 -23.47
CA MET A 334 1.38 -12.43 -23.80
C MET A 334 0.04 -11.90 -23.26
N MET A 335 -1.04 -12.66 -23.38
CA MET A 335 -2.35 -12.29 -22.81
C MET A 335 -2.31 -12.20 -21.28
N LEU A 336 -1.65 -13.14 -20.61
CA LEU A 336 -1.49 -13.12 -19.15
C LEU A 336 -0.64 -11.93 -18.69
N MET A 337 0.45 -11.59 -19.40
CA MET A 337 1.28 -10.40 -19.14
C MET A 337 0.51 -9.09 -19.29
N PHE A 338 -0.37 -9.01 -20.29
CA PHE A 338 -1.21 -7.83 -20.49
C PHE A 338 -2.19 -7.59 -19.33
N VAL A 339 -2.73 -8.66 -18.73
CA VAL A 339 -3.62 -8.54 -17.56
C VAL A 339 -2.87 -8.08 -16.31
N GLY A 340 -1.63 -8.56 -16.10
CA GLY A 340 -0.70 -8.10 -15.07
C GLY A 340 -1.13 -8.39 -13.62
N GLY A 341 -0.45 -7.72 -12.67
CA GLY A 341 -0.77 -7.74 -11.23
C GLY A 341 -1.97 -6.86 -10.87
N GLY A 342 -2.77 -7.28 -9.88
CA GLY A 342 -4.12 -6.77 -9.62
C GLY A 342 -4.30 -5.24 -9.62
N ARG A 343 -5.36 -4.77 -10.28
CA ARG A 343 -5.72 -3.34 -10.31
C ARG A 343 -6.22 -2.85 -8.95
N GLN A 344 -5.57 -1.83 -8.41
CA GLN A 344 -5.98 -1.16 -7.18
C GLN A 344 -7.09 -0.15 -7.45
N ARG A 345 -8.35 -0.60 -7.45
CA ARG A 345 -9.51 0.30 -7.32
C ARG A 345 -10.17 0.06 -5.98
N TYR A 346 -10.00 0.99 -5.05
CA TYR A 346 -10.77 0.99 -3.81
C TYR A 346 -12.10 1.71 -4.07
N ARG A 347 -13.16 0.95 -4.33
CA ARG A 347 -14.53 1.50 -4.32
C ARG A 347 -15.01 1.52 -2.88
N GLN A 348 -15.01 2.70 -2.26
CA GLN A 348 -15.65 2.88 -0.97
C GLN A 348 -17.12 2.43 -1.06
N ARG A 349 -17.47 1.40 -0.30
CA ARG A 349 -18.86 1.23 0.10
C ARG A 349 -19.20 2.44 0.95
N HIS A 350 -20.12 3.25 0.46
CA HIS A 350 -21.05 3.93 1.35
C HIS A 350 -21.80 2.82 2.11
N GLN A 351 -21.20 2.34 3.20
CA GLN A 351 -21.98 1.68 4.24
C GLN A 351 -22.96 2.77 4.66
N GLY A 352 -24.24 2.54 4.40
CA GLY A 352 -25.30 3.48 4.73
C GLY A 352 -25.34 3.70 6.23
N ASP A 353 -24.53 4.64 6.72
CA ASP A 353 -24.85 5.41 7.89
C ASP A 353 -26.03 6.28 7.50
N HIS A 354 -27.24 5.69 7.50
CA HIS A 354 -28.41 6.50 7.79
C HIS A 354 -28.08 7.22 9.10
N PRO A 355 -28.10 8.57 9.13
CA PRO A 355 -27.82 9.30 10.35
C PRO A 355 -28.74 8.72 11.41
N ALA A 356 -28.15 8.20 12.50
CA ALA A 356 -28.88 7.60 13.58
C ALA A 356 -29.90 8.63 14.07
N CYS A 357 -31.16 8.42 13.71
CA CYS A 357 -32.25 9.29 14.12
C CYS A 357 -32.22 9.31 15.66
N PRO A 358 -32.11 10.48 16.32
CA PRO A 358 -31.78 10.56 17.74
C PRO A 358 -32.74 9.68 18.54
N ALA A 359 -32.20 8.58 19.07
CA ALA A 359 -33.00 7.62 19.81
C ALA A 359 -33.48 8.28 21.10
N ARG A 360 -34.79 8.17 21.35
CA ARG A 360 -35.55 8.70 22.51
C ARG A 360 -34.84 8.56 23.88
N ARG A 361 -33.94 7.57 24.02
CA ARG A 361 -33.16 7.29 25.24
C ARG A 361 -32.12 8.34 25.60
N HIS A 362 -31.58 9.10 24.64
CA HIS A 362 -30.52 10.08 24.94
C HIS A 362 -31.03 11.45 25.39
N LEU A 363 -32.34 11.72 25.29
CA LEU A 363 -32.93 13.02 25.62
C LEU A 363 -33.53 13.10 27.03
N GLY A 364 -33.64 11.98 27.78
CA GLY A 364 -34.16 11.99 29.16
C GLY A 364 -35.60 12.50 29.33
N LEU A 365 -36.37 12.61 28.23
CA LEU A 365 -37.70 13.21 28.23
C LEU A 365 -38.81 12.15 28.36
N PRO A 366 -39.87 12.42 29.15
CA PRO A 366 -41.01 11.52 29.29
C PRO A 366 -41.77 11.36 27.95
N ALA A 367 -42.30 10.15 27.73
CA ALA A 367 -43.05 9.80 26.53
C ALA A 367 -44.28 10.71 26.36
N GLY A 368 -44.42 11.36 25.20
CA GLY A 368 -45.56 12.20 24.86
C GLY A 368 -45.38 13.71 25.11
N SER A 369 -44.21 14.16 25.54
CA SER A 369 -43.99 15.61 25.73
C SER A 369 -43.89 16.37 24.40
N ALA A 370 -44.58 17.52 24.31
CA ALA A 370 -44.54 18.44 23.17
C ALA A 370 -43.10 18.91 22.82
N ARG A 371 -42.22 18.93 23.83
CA ARG A 371 -40.80 19.29 23.69
C ARG A 371 -40.01 18.28 22.84
N ALA A 372 -40.30 16.99 22.96
CA ALA A 372 -39.66 15.96 22.14
C ALA A 372 -40.13 16.05 20.67
N HIS A 373 -41.40 16.41 20.44
CA HIS A 373 -41.95 16.65 19.10
C HIS A 373 -41.32 17.87 18.44
N ALA A 374 -41.14 18.97 19.18
CA ALA A 374 -40.54 20.19 18.65
C ALA A 374 -39.08 20.00 18.22
N ILE A 375 -38.28 19.25 18.99
CA ILE A 375 -36.88 18.95 18.65
C ILE A 375 -36.79 18.06 17.39
N PHE A 376 -37.72 17.11 17.23
CA PHE A 376 -37.75 16.24 16.05
C PHE A 376 -38.20 16.99 14.79
N ALA A 377 -39.16 17.90 14.91
CA ALA A 377 -39.62 18.75 13.82
C ALA A 377 -38.53 19.74 13.38
N ALA A 378 -37.85 20.39 14.33
CA ALA A 378 -36.74 21.29 14.02
C ALA A 378 -35.58 20.57 13.31
N TYR A 379 -35.27 19.33 13.70
CA TYR A 379 -34.25 18.52 13.04
C TYR A 379 -34.62 18.15 11.58
N GLN A 380 -35.91 17.97 11.29
CA GLN A 380 -36.39 17.69 9.93
C GLN A 380 -36.38 18.94 9.03
N ASP A 381 -36.65 20.11 9.60
CA ASP A 381 -36.62 21.38 8.86
C ASP A 381 -35.19 21.81 8.49
N ASP A 382 -34.19 21.54 9.36
CA ASP A 382 -32.78 21.89 9.09
C ASP A 382 -32.08 20.96 8.06
N HIS A 383 -32.67 19.80 7.74
CA HIS A 383 -32.07 18.78 6.86
C HIS A 383 -33.04 18.24 5.78
N PRO A 384 -33.58 19.09 4.88
CA PRO A 384 -34.63 18.70 3.93
C PRO A 384 -34.16 17.72 2.84
N ALA A 385 -32.85 17.58 2.61
CA ALA A 385 -32.27 16.67 1.62
C ALA A 385 -32.05 15.23 2.12
N GLN A 386 -32.35 14.94 3.40
CA GLN A 386 -32.19 13.62 4.01
C GLN A 386 -33.57 13.03 4.31
N GLY A 387 -34.03 12.09 3.48
CA GLY A 387 -35.38 11.53 3.54
C GLY A 387 -35.81 11.05 4.94
N ALA A 388 -37.12 11.17 5.21
CA ALA A 388 -37.76 10.90 6.51
C ALA A 388 -37.24 9.63 7.22
N CYS A 389 -37.00 9.72 8.53
CA CYS A 389 -36.54 8.60 9.35
C CYS A 389 -37.46 7.37 9.17
N ARG A 390 -36.91 6.29 8.62
CA ARG A 390 -37.56 4.99 8.44
C ARG A 390 -37.19 4.05 9.59
N ASN A 391 -38.07 3.11 9.93
CA ASN A 391 -37.71 2.00 10.83
C ASN A 391 -36.70 1.05 10.13
N GLY A 392 -36.06 0.14 10.89
CA GLY A 392 -35.08 -0.82 10.36
C GLY A 392 -35.60 -1.78 9.28
N ASP A 393 -36.92 -1.79 9.08
CA ASP A 393 -37.72 -2.52 8.09
C ASP A 393 -38.20 -1.63 6.92
N GLY A 394 -37.70 -0.39 6.80
CA GLY A 394 -37.86 0.45 5.61
C GLY A 394 -39.18 1.23 5.49
N ARG A 395 -40.09 1.14 6.47
CA ARG A 395 -41.34 1.94 6.51
C ARG A 395 -41.11 3.32 7.16
N PRO A 396 -41.76 4.40 6.68
CA PRO A 396 -41.70 5.71 7.33
C PRO A 396 -42.29 5.64 8.75
N ARG A 397 -41.62 6.25 9.74
CA ARG A 397 -42.17 6.36 11.11
C ARG A 397 -43.35 7.33 11.13
N HIS A 398 -44.57 6.81 11.01
CA HIS A 398 -45.77 7.56 11.40
C HIS A 398 -45.95 7.46 12.91
N LEU A 399 -45.95 8.61 13.58
CA LEU A 399 -46.39 8.74 14.96
C LEU A 399 -47.91 8.50 15.01
N HIS A 400 -48.33 7.33 15.49
CA HIS A 400 -49.72 7.11 15.85
C HIS A 400 -50.08 8.00 17.03
N GLY A 401 -50.82 9.08 16.76
CA GLY A 401 -51.64 9.79 17.73
C GLY A 401 -53.10 9.62 17.33
N HIS A 402 -53.94 9.14 18.25
CA HIS A 402 -55.40 9.10 18.11
C HIS A 402 -55.94 10.49 17.70
N PRO A 403 -56.98 10.57 16.84
CA PRO A 403 -57.60 11.83 16.47
C PRO A 403 -58.50 12.32 17.63
N GLY A 404 -57.95 13.17 18.48
CA GLY A 404 -58.68 13.91 19.51
C GLY A 404 -58.56 15.40 19.23
N SER A 405 -59.63 15.96 18.64
CA SER A 405 -60.03 17.37 18.63
C SER A 405 -59.02 18.42 19.12
N LEU A 406 -58.53 19.27 18.22
CA LEU A 406 -58.27 20.68 18.50
C LEU A 406 -58.21 21.45 17.18
N HIS A 407 -59.32 22.11 16.86
CA HIS A 407 -59.42 23.09 15.79
C HIS A 407 -58.41 24.22 16.02
N TYR A 408 -57.49 24.43 15.07
CA TYR A 408 -56.86 25.74 14.90
C TYR A 408 -57.04 26.20 13.45
N ARG A 409 -57.97 27.14 13.29
CA ARG A 409 -58.38 27.81 12.06
C ARG A 409 -57.21 28.67 11.54
N ARG A 410 -56.55 28.28 10.44
CA ARG A 410 -55.65 29.21 9.72
C ARG A 410 -56.47 30.25 8.97
N ARG A 411 -56.52 31.49 9.48
CA ARG A 411 -56.90 32.68 8.70
C ARG A 411 -55.77 32.96 7.70
N ARG A 412 -56.09 33.01 6.40
CA ARG A 412 -55.24 33.67 5.39
C ARG A 412 -55.55 35.18 5.43
N PRO A 413 -54.55 36.09 5.42
CA PRO A 413 -54.79 37.46 5.01
C PRO A 413 -54.79 37.53 3.47
N ALA A 414 -55.80 38.19 2.93
CA ALA A 414 -55.83 38.68 1.56
C ALA A 414 -54.96 39.94 1.45
N VAL A 415 -54.19 40.05 0.36
CA VAL A 415 -53.76 41.33 -0.19
C VAL A 415 -53.79 41.20 -1.71
N GLY A 416 -54.59 42.06 -2.34
CA GLY A 416 -54.57 42.35 -3.76
C GLY A 416 -54.37 43.86 -3.99
N GLY A 417 -54.13 44.22 -5.24
CA GLY A 417 -53.97 45.60 -5.76
C GLY A 417 -52.49 45.94 -6.00
N VAL A 418 -52.04 46.37 -7.19
CA VAL A 418 -52.68 46.91 -8.40
C VAL A 418 -51.94 46.37 -9.62
#